data_AF-A0A7R7HZ88-F1
#
_entry.id   AF-A0A7R7HZ88-F1
#
_cell.length_a   1.000
_cell.length_b   1.000
_cell.length_c   1.000
_cell.angle_alpha   90.00
_cell.angle_beta   90.00
_cell.angle_gamma   90.00
#
_symmetry.space_group_name_H-M   'P 1'
#
loop_
_entity.id
_entity.type
_entity.pdbx_description
1 polymer ?
#
loop_
_entity_poly.entity_id
_entity_poly.type
_entity_poly.pdbx_seq_one_letter_code
_entity_poly.pdbx_strand_id
1 'polypeptide(L)' 'MLRWQLQHGRSAIPKSTNPGRIAENFDVLDFELTGDQLARIDALDTGVRNGPDPDVPRPEMFDRVIPED' A
#
# COMPACT_ATOMS: atom_id res chain seq x y z
N MET A 1 -3.01 6.18 -5.60
CA MET A 1 -2.68 5.66 -4.25
C MET A 1 -1.22 5.86 -3.89
N LEU A 2 -0.27 5.43 -4.73
CA LEU A 2 1.16 5.62 -4.44
C LEU A 2 1.53 7.10 -4.27
N ARG A 3 1.13 7.96 -5.23
CA ARG A 3 1.32 9.42 -5.09
C ARG A 3 0.74 9.99 -3.79
N TRP A 4 -0.46 9.55 -3.41
CA TRP A 4 -1.10 9.96 -2.15
C TRP A 4 -0.27 9.55 -0.92
N GLN A 5 0.28 8.34 -0.88
CA GLN A 5 1.18 7.92 0.21
C GLN A 5 2.45 8.78 0.27
N LEU A 6 3.07 9.05 -0.89
CA LEU A 6 4.28 9.85 -0.99
C LEU A 6 4.05 11.31 -0.55
N GLN A 7 2.95 11.94 -0.95
CA GLN A 7 2.62 13.32 -0.52
C GLN A 7 2.28 13.43 0.97
N HIS A 8 1.83 12.34 1.60
CA HIS A 8 1.71 12.23 3.06
C HIS A 8 3.05 11.97 3.77
N GLY A 9 4.18 12.03 3.04
CA GLY A 9 5.52 11.80 3.60
C GLY A 9 5.80 10.34 3.97
N ARG A 10 5.02 9.39 3.44
CA ARG A 10 5.16 7.95 3.73
C ARG A 10 5.95 7.27 2.62
N SER A 11 6.73 6.26 2.99
CA SER A 11 7.31 5.32 2.03
C SER A 11 6.25 4.33 1.54
N ALA A 12 6.21 4.08 0.23
CA ALA A 12 5.31 3.11 -0.39
C ALA A 12 6.08 1.85 -0.84
N ILE A 13 5.54 0.66 -0.58
CA ILE A 13 6.14 -0.64 -0.95
C ILE A 13 5.18 -1.50 -1.80
N PRO A 14 4.81 -1.05 -3.01
CA PRO A 14 3.87 -1.81 -3.85
C PRO A 14 4.49 -3.10 -4.38
N LYS A 15 3.73 -4.20 -4.32
CA LYS A 15 4.12 -5.49 -4.89
C LYS A 15 3.53 -5.69 -6.28
N SER A 16 4.34 -6.12 -7.23
CA SER A 16 3.92 -6.66 -8.53
C SER A 16 4.95 -7.66 -9.05
N THR A 17 4.50 -8.66 -9.80
CA THR A 17 5.34 -9.55 -10.61
C THR A 17 5.23 -9.26 -12.11
N ASN A 18 4.29 -8.38 -12.50
CA ASN A 18 4.13 -7.93 -13.88
C ASN A 18 5.07 -6.75 -14.16
N PRO A 19 5.99 -6.83 -15.14
CA PRO A 19 6.96 -5.77 -15.44
C PRO A 19 6.33 -4.42 -15.80
N GLY A 20 5.25 -4.41 -16.58
CA GLY A 20 4.54 -3.18 -16.94
C GLY A 20 3.98 -2.47 -15.71
N ARG A 21 3.33 -3.22 -14.81
CA ARG A 21 2.83 -2.67 -13.54
C ARG A 21 3.93 -2.18 -12.61
N ILE A 22 5.11 -2.82 -12.66
CA ILE A 22 6.27 -2.33 -11.88
C ILE A 22 6.67 -0.96 -12.42
N ALA A 23 6.81 -0.79 -13.73
CA ALA A 23 7.10 0.50 -14.35
C ALA A 23 6.02 1.56 -14.03
N GLU A 24 4.74 1.22 -14.19
CA GLU A 24 3.61 2.11 -13.84
C GLU A 24 3.62 2.54 -12.37
N ASN A 25 3.98 1.64 -11.44
CA ASN A 25 4.07 1.97 -10.02
C ASN A 25 5.18 2.99 -9.72
N PHE A 26 6.26 3.02 -10.53
CA PHE A 26 7.33 4.01 -10.42
C PHE A 26 6.94 5.35 -11.08
N ASP A 27 6.05 5.32 -12.08
CA ASP A 27 5.59 6.48 -12.83
C ASP A 27 4.52 7.30 -12.08
N VAL A 28 4.86 7.72 -10.86
CA VAL A 28 3.96 8.47 -9.96
C VAL A 28 4.62 9.74 -9.41
N LEU A 29 5.74 10.14 -9.99
CA LEU A 29 6.58 11.25 -9.50
C LEU A 29 6.41 12.54 -10.31
N ASP A 30 5.85 12.45 -11.51
CA ASP A 30 5.73 13.53 -12.50
C ASP A 30 4.43 14.34 -12.37
N PHE A 31 3.51 13.94 -11.49
CA PHE A 31 2.29 14.67 -11.17
C PHE A 31 2.13 14.87 -9.67
N GLU A 32 1.22 15.79 -9.31
CA GLU A 32 0.85 16.07 -7.93
C GLU A 32 -0.67 16.06 -7.74
N LEU A 33 -1.11 15.52 -6.62
CA LEU A 33 -2.50 15.63 -6.17
C LEU A 33 -2.71 16.97 -5.48
N THR A 34 -3.79 17.66 -5.84
CA THR A 34 -4.19 18.90 -5.15
C THR A 34 -4.62 18.61 -3.71
N GLY A 35 -4.65 19.66 -2.87
CA GLY A 35 -5.14 19.54 -1.49
C GLY A 35 -6.56 18.94 -1.41
N ASP A 36 -7.46 19.35 -2.30
CA ASP A 36 -8.82 18.80 -2.35
C ASP A 36 -8.85 17.32 -2.75
N GLN A 37 -7.97 16.91 -3.67
CA GLN A 37 -7.87 15.51 -4.08
C GLN A 37 -7.32 14.64 -2.94
N LEU A 38 -6.30 15.13 -2.21
CA LEU A 38 -5.78 14.47 -1.02
C LEU A 38 -6.89 14.30 0.03
N ALA A 39 -7.61 15.38 0.35
CA ALA A 39 -8.69 15.36 1.33
C ALA A 39 -9.82 14.38 0.96
N ARG A 40 -10.16 14.30 -0.34
CA ARG A 40 -11.17 13.33 -0.83
C ARG A 40 -10.73 11.89 -0.65
N ILE A 41 -9.45 11.59 -0.84
CA ILE A 41 -8.91 10.24 -0.62
C ILE A 41 -8.84 9.95 0.89
N ASP A 42 -8.43 10.92 1.71
CA ASP A 42 -8.38 10.77 3.17
C ASP A 42 -9.76 10.42 3.74
N ALA A 43 -10.82 11.03 3.19
CA ALA A 43 -12.21 10.76 3.59
C ALA A 43 -12.74 9.35 3.24
N LEU A 44 -11.96 8.53 2.52
CA LEU A 44 -12.32 7.13 2.21
C LEU A 44 -11.99 6.16 3.34
N ASP A 45 -11.32 6.60 4.41
CA ASP A 45 -11.02 5.74 5.55
C ASP A 45 -12.30 5.20 6.20
N THR A 46 -12.33 3.88 6.43
CA THR A 46 -13.44 3.17 7.08
C THR A 46 -13.03 2.57 8.43
N GLY A 47 -11.77 2.76 8.85
CA GLY A 47 -11.21 2.13 10.05
C GLY A 47 -11.03 0.62 9.94
N VAL A 48 -11.20 0.03 8.74
CA VAL A 48 -11.07 -1.41 8.50
C VAL A 48 -9.63 -1.76 8.09
N ARG A 49 -8.99 -2.66 8.83
CA ARG A 49 -7.66 -3.21 8.46
C ARG A 49 -7.81 -4.40 7.50
N ASN A 50 -7.00 -4.41 6.44
CA ASN A 50 -6.87 -5.57 5.55
C ASN A 50 -5.94 -6.66 6.10
N GLY A 51 -5.05 -6.29 7.02
CA GLY A 51 -4.07 -7.18 7.64
C GLY A 51 -4.47 -7.61 9.06
N PRO A 52 -3.59 -8.36 9.75
CA PRO A 52 -3.72 -8.59 11.20
C PRO A 52 -4.00 -7.34 12.00
N ASP A 53 -4.69 -7.54 13.12
CA ASP A 53 -4.54 -6.60 14.23
C ASP A 53 -3.15 -6.81 14.88
N PRO A 54 -2.32 -5.76 15.00
CA PRO A 54 -0.99 -5.86 15.60
C PRO A 54 -1.01 -6.25 17.08
N ASP A 55 -2.12 -6.01 17.79
CA ASP A 55 -2.26 -6.30 19.22
C ASP A 55 -2.67 -7.76 19.48
N VAL A 56 -2.93 -8.54 18.42
CA VAL A 56 -3.36 -9.94 18.51
C VAL A 56 -2.23 -10.86 17.98
N PRO A 57 -1.55 -11.63 18.86
CA PRO A 57 -0.53 -12.59 18.44
C PRO A 57 -1.10 -13.67 17.52
N ARG A 58 -0.33 -14.03 16.49
CA ARG A 58 -0.66 -15.11 15.55
C ARG A 58 0.53 -16.03 15.29
N PRO A 59 0.87 -16.91 16.25
CA PRO A 59 2.02 -17.80 16.12
C PRO A 59 1.95 -18.69 14.87
N GLU A 60 0.75 -19.10 14.45
CA GLU A 60 0.52 -19.93 13.27
C GLU A 60 0.97 -19.29 11.94
N MET A 61 1.12 -17.95 11.88
CA MET A 61 1.64 -17.28 10.69
C MET A 61 3.12 -17.60 10.43
N PHE A 62 3.89 -17.90 11.47
CA PHE A 62 5.32 -18.23 11.35
C PHE A 62 5.54 -19.70 10.98
N ASP A 63 4.54 -20.55 11.20
CA ASP A 63 4.59 -21.98 10.86
C ASP A 63 4.26 -22.24 9.38
N ARG A 64 3.94 -21.19 8.61
CA ARG A 64 3.52 -21.32 7.22
C ARG A 64 4.71 -21.67 6.32
N VAL A 65 4.73 -22.90 5.82
CA VAL A 65 5.68 -23.34 4.79
C VAL A 65 5.29 -22.69 3.46
N ILE A 66 6.23 -21.96 2.85
CA ILE A 66 6.06 -21.42 1.49
C ILE A 66 6.38 -22.55 0.51
N PRO A 67 5.40 -23.00 -0.31
CA PRO A 67 5.67 -24.00 -1.34
C PRO A 67 6.69 -23.45 -2.34
N GLU A 68 7.65 -24.28 -2.73
CA GLU A 68 8.74 -23.93 -3.68
C GLU A 68 8.35 -24.18 -5.15
N ASP A 69 7.12 -24.65 -5.38
CA ASP A 69 6.60 -25.09 -6.69
C ASP A 69 5.95 -23.95 -7.51
#